data_AF-A0A249SSX1-F1
#
_entry.id   AF-A0A249SSX1-F1
#
_cell.length_a   1.000
_cell.length_b   1.000
_cell.length_c   1.000
_cell.angle_alpha   90.00
_cell.angle_beta   90.00
_cell.angle_gamma   90.00
#
_symmetry.space_group_name_H-M   'P 1'
#
loop_
_entity.id
_entity.type
_entity.pdbx_description
1 polymer ?
#
loop_
_entity_poly.entity_id
_entity_poly.type
_entity_poly.pdbx_seq_one_letter_code
_entity_poly.pdbx_strand_id
1 'polypeptide(L)'
;MGGLLAWLPLINSMELTDLGASRTTYQNLRTIAWNVIGWGGIGSFFTGLLNGMLTHWGLFRHRWIVLKLLLTIGMILFGMFYTERKMLVNLSLLDQGDPAILQDPLFLTNHHTLQLVVPMQLIVFFLIVLISVVKPPLR
;
A
#
# COMPACT_ATOMS: atom_id res chain seq x y z
N MET A 1 -5.70 7.57 -4.11
CA MET A 1 -6.39 7.22 -2.83
C MET A 1 -7.49 6.17 -3.02
N GLY A 2 -8.25 6.19 -4.13
CA GLY A 2 -9.37 5.24 -4.36
C GLY A 2 -9.01 3.76 -4.20
N GLY A 3 -7.84 3.29 -4.67
CA GLY A 3 -7.45 1.88 -4.54
C GLY A 3 -7.28 1.40 -3.09
N LEU A 4 -6.62 2.19 -2.23
CA LEU A 4 -6.45 1.85 -0.80
C LEU A 4 -7.78 2.00 -0.04
N LEU A 5 -8.63 2.96 -0.42
CA LEU A 5 -9.95 3.16 0.19
C LEU A 5 -10.93 2.03 -0.16
N ALA A 6 -10.87 1.49 -1.37
CA ALA A 6 -11.67 0.32 -1.74
C ALA A 6 -11.23 -0.94 -0.99
N TRP A 7 -9.93 -1.04 -0.69
CA TRP A 7 -9.33 -2.21 -0.03
C TRP A 7 -9.77 -2.37 1.44
N LEU A 8 -9.94 -1.26 2.17
CA LEU A 8 -10.33 -1.27 3.59
C LEU A 8 -11.67 -1.98 3.90
N PRO A 9 -12.80 -1.64 3.26
CA PRO A 9 -14.05 -2.35 3.53
C PRO A 9 -13.95 -3.82 3.14
N LEU A 10 -13.32 -4.16 2.02
CA LEU A 10 -13.13 -5.54 1.56
C LEU A 10 -12.42 -6.43 2.58
N ILE A 11 -11.37 -5.94 3.26
CA ILE A 11 -10.66 -6.76 4.25
C ILE A 11 -11.36 -6.80 5.62
N ASN A 12 -12.14 -5.78 5.97
CA ASN A 12 -12.85 -5.72 7.26
C ASN A 12 -14.21 -6.41 7.22
N SER A 13 -14.87 -6.45 6.06
CA SER A 13 -16.16 -7.13 5.86
C SER A 13 -16.00 -8.61 5.50
N MET A 14 -14.78 -9.14 5.47
CA MET A 14 -14.53 -10.55 5.17
C MET A 14 -14.96 -11.41 6.36
N GLU A 15 -15.96 -12.26 6.14
CA GLU A 15 -16.30 -13.32 7.09
C GLU A 15 -15.37 -14.52 6.87
N LEU A 16 -14.54 -14.85 7.88
CA LEU A 16 -13.59 -15.96 7.84
C LEU A 16 -14.26 -17.33 8.06
N THR A 17 -15.42 -17.53 7.45
CA THR A 17 -16.25 -18.74 7.57
C THR A 17 -16.29 -19.53 6.27
N ASP A 18 -16.20 -18.85 5.12
CA ASP A 18 -16.17 -19.46 3.80
C ASP A 18 -14.79 -19.28 3.14
N LEU A 19 -14.15 -20.41 2.84
CA LEU A 19 -12.84 -20.46 2.19
C LEU A 19 -12.91 -19.86 0.77
N GLY A 20 -13.97 -20.15 0.01
CA GLY A 20 -14.15 -19.67 -1.35
C GLY A 20 -14.32 -18.15 -1.41
N ALA A 21 -15.17 -17.61 -0.52
CA ALA A 21 -15.34 -16.17 -0.37
C ALA A 21 -14.04 -15.47 0.07
N SER A 22 -13.33 -16.06 1.04
CA SER A 22 -12.06 -15.53 1.54
C SER A 22 -11.01 -15.48 0.43
N ARG A 23 -10.85 -16.56 -0.33
CA ARG A 23 -9.93 -16.65 -1.48
C ARG A 23 -10.23 -15.60 -2.54
N THR A 24 -11.49 -15.50 -2.94
CA THR A 24 -11.93 -14.53 -3.96
C THR A 24 -11.62 -13.10 -3.54
N THR A 25 -11.88 -12.78 -2.28
CA THR A 25 -11.59 -11.45 -1.74
C THR A 25 -10.09 -11.17 -1.72
N TYR A 26 -9.23 -12.11 -1.29
CA TYR A 26 -7.77 -11.94 -1.36
C TYR A 26 -7.26 -11.74 -2.79
N GLN A 27 -7.83 -12.43 -3.78
CA GLN A 27 -7.51 -12.23 -5.19
C GLN A 27 -7.91 -10.83 -5.68
N ASN A 28 -9.09 -10.35 -5.29
CA ASN A 28 -9.55 -9.01 -5.61
C ASN A 28 -8.66 -7.94 -4.96
N LEU A 29 -8.35 -8.08 -3.68
CA LEU A 29 -7.44 -7.22 -2.93
C LEU A 29 -6.09 -7.10 -3.62
N ARG A 30 -5.52 -8.24 -4.06
CA ARG A 30 -4.26 -8.27 -4.81
C ARG A 30 -4.36 -7.62 -6.19
N THR A 31 -5.45 -7.88 -6.91
CA THR A 31 -5.67 -7.30 -8.24
C THR A 31 -5.78 -5.78 -8.17
N ILE A 32 -6.48 -5.25 -7.18
CA ILE A 32 -6.56 -3.81 -6.90
C ILE A 32 -5.18 -3.27 -6.54
N ALA A 33 -4.45 -3.96 -5.67
CA ALA A 33 -3.11 -3.54 -5.26
C ALA A 33 -2.16 -3.42 -6.45
N TRP A 34 -2.12 -4.40 -7.33
CA TRP A 34 -1.19 -4.35 -8.46
C TRP A 34 -1.64 -3.36 -9.54
N ASN A 35 -2.91 -3.43 -9.96
CA ASN A 35 -3.40 -2.65 -11.09
C ASN A 35 -3.62 -1.17 -10.76
N VAL A 36 -4.18 -0.87 -9.59
CA VAL A 36 -4.55 0.49 -9.22
C VAL A 36 -3.44 1.16 -8.41
N ILE A 37 -2.93 0.48 -7.38
CA ILE A 37 -1.98 1.09 -6.44
C ILE A 37 -0.56 1.05 -7.01
N GLY A 38 -0.11 -0.09 -7.54
CA GLY A 38 1.24 -0.25 -8.07
C GLY A 38 1.52 0.62 -9.29
N TRP A 39 0.75 0.47 -10.38
CA TRP A 39 0.91 1.31 -11.57
C TRP A 39 0.68 2.80 -11.27
N GLY A 40 -0.31 3.13 -10.44
CA GLY A 40 -0.57 4.52 -10.02
C GLY A 40 0.60 5.12 -9.23
N GLY A 41 1.22 4.34 -8.35
CA GLY A 41 2.41 4.74 -7.59
C GLY A 41 3.63 4.97 -8.49
N ILE A 42 3.88 4.06 -9.43
CA ILE A 42 4.97 4.20 -10.42
C ILE A 42 4.76 5.45 -11.29
N GLY A 43 3.55 5.66 -11.83
CA GLY A 43 3.24 6.84 -12.63
C GLY A 43 3.40 8.14 -11.83
N SER A 44 2.98 8.16 -10.57
CA SER A 44 3.15 9.32 -9.68
C SER A 44 4.62 9.59 -9.36
N PHE A 45 5.42 8.54 -9.21
CA PHE A 45 6.87 8.67 -9.01
C PHE A 45 7.56 9.29 -10.24
N PHE A 46 7.26 8.80 -11.43
CA PHE A 46 7.82 9.35 -12.67
C PHE A 46 7.37 10.79 -12.93
N THR A 47 6.11 11.12 -12.71
CA THR A 47 5.63 12.51 -12.86
C THR A 47 6.27 13.43 -11.83
N GLY A 48 6.44 12.99 -10.58
CA GLY A 48 7.18 13.73 -9.55
C GLY A 48 8.65 13.95 -9.93
N LEU A 49 9.31 12.93 -10.47
CA LEU A 49 10.70 13.01 -10.93
C LEU A 49 10.85 13.95 -12.12
N LEU A 50 10.02 13.79 -13.15
CA LEU A 50 10.01 14.65 -14.35
C LEU A 50 9.76 16.09 -13.98
N ASN A 51 8.76 16.37 -13.14
CA ASN A 51 8.47 17.72 -12.69
C ASN A 51 9.66 18.33 -11.95
N GLY A 52 10.32 17.60 -11.06
CA GLY A 52 11.48 18.14 -10.33
C GLY A 52 12.76 18.28 -11.15
N MET A 53 12.90 17.56 -12.27
CA MET A 53 14.01 17.71 -13.23
C MET A 53 13.76 18.81 -14.27
N LEU A 54 12.53 18.89 -14.80
CA LEU A 54 12.17 19.82 -15.89
C LEU A 54 11.87 21.24 -15.41
N THR A 55 11.43 21.41 -14.15
CA THR A 55 11.22 22.74 -13.61
C THR A 55 12.49 23.34 -13.03
N HIS A 56 12.66 24.65 -13.22
CA HIS A 56 13.77 25.48 -12.72
C HIS A 56 14.02 25.40 -11.19
N TRP A 57 13.18 24.67 -10.44
CA TRP A 57 13.22 24.53 -8.99
C TRP A 57 14.38 23.66 -8.51
N GLY A 58 14.86 22.75 -9.37
CA GLY A 58 15.99 21.86 -9.11
C GLY A 58 15.68 20.81 -8.03
N LEU A 59 15.48 19.55 -8.44
CA LEU A 59 15.17 18.39 -7.58
C LEU A 59 16.06 18.31 -6.31
N PHE A 60 17.33 18.72 -6.41
CA PHE A 60 18.32 18.63 -5.33
C PHE A 60 18.62 19.96 -4.62
N ARG A 61 18.06 21.08 -5.08
CA ARG A 61 18.30 22.39 -4.45
C ARG A 61 17.58 22.54 -3.11
N HIS A 62 16.49 21.81 -2.91
CA HIS A 62 15.66 21.90 -1.72
C HIS A 62 15.62 20.54 -1.00
N ARG A 63 16.31 20.44 0.16
CA ARG A 63 16.38 19.20 0.99
C ARG A 63 15.00 18.59 1.28
N TRP A 64 13.97 19.43 1.38
CA TRP A 64 12.60 19.00 1.64
C TRP A 64 11.95 18.25 0.48
N ILE A 65 12.30 18.55 -0.78
CA ILE A 65 11.81 17.79 -1.95
C ILE A 65 12.40 16.39 -1.93
N VAL A 66 13.71 16.28 -1.68
CA VAL A 66 14.42 15.00 -1.57
C VAL A 66 13.84 14.14 -0.45
N LEU A 67 13.57 14.72 0.72
CA LEU A 67 12.97 14.00 1.84
C LEU A 67 11.62 13.38 1.48
N LYS A 68 10.73 14.14 0.81
CA LYS A 68 9.44 13.62 0.36
C LYS A 68 9.58 12.52 -0.67
N LEU A 69 10.50 12.67 -1.62
CA LEU A 69 10.72 11.66 -2.64
C LEU A 69 11.18 10.35 -1.98
N LEU A 70 12.12 10.43 -1.02
CA LEU A 70 12.57 9.27 -0.25
C LEU A 70 11.45 8.64 0.59
N LEU A 71 10.62 9.44 1.27
CA LEU A 71 9.46 8.94 2.01
C LEU A 71 8.45 8.24 1.09
N THR A 72 8.23 8.80 -0.11
CA THR A 72 7.31 8.22 -1.11
C THR A 72 7.85 6.91 -1.65
N ILE A 73 9.14 6.84 -2.00
CA ILE A 73 9.80 5.61 -2.43
C ILE A 73 9.71 4.56 -1.32
N GLY A 74 10.07 4.92 -0.08
CA GLY A 74 10.01 4.02 1.06
C GLY A 74 8.61 3.46 1.28
N MET A 75 7.58 4.29 1.15
CA MET A 75 6.19 3.86 1.25
C MET A 75 5.80 2.90 0.12
N ILE A 76 6.21 3.16 -1.13
CA ILE A 76 5.93 2.27 -2.27
C ILE A 76 6.62 0.91 -2.06
N LEU A 77 7.90 0.91 -1.71
CA LEU A 77 8.68 -0.31 -1.50
C LEU A 77 8.12 -1.13 -0.32
N PHE A 78 7.72 -0.46 0.76
CA PHE A 78 7.11 -1.13 1.91
C PHE A 78 5.81 -1.85 1.51
N GLY A 79 4.91 -1.17 0.79
CA GLY A 79 3.69 -1.81 0.29
C GLY A 79 4.00 -2.97 -0.68
N MET A 80 4.93 -2.75 -1.61
CA MET A 80 5.26 -3.72 -2.66
C MET A 80 5.96 -4.97 -2.15
N PHE A 81 6.77 -4.89 -1.09
CA PHE A 81 7.50 -6.05 -0.58
C PHE A 81 6.88 -6.62 0.69
N TYR A 82 6.55 -5.79 1.68
CA TYR A 82 6.06 -6.27 2.97
C TYR A 82 4.60 -6.71 2.88
N THR A 83 3.72 -5.82 2.40
CA THR A 83 2.28 -6.11 2.28
C THR A 83 2.02 -7.20 1.24
N GLU A 84 2.65 -7.14 0.06
CA GLU A 84 2.51 -8.18 -0.98
C GLU A 84 2.96 -9.55 -0.47
N ARG A 85 4.10 -9.65 0.23
CA ARG A 85 4.57 -10.94 0.74
C ARG A 85 3.57 -11.57 1.70
N LYS A 86 3.02 -10.79 2.64
CA LYS A 86 1.98 -11.27 3.58
C LYS A 86 0.70 -11.68 2.86
N MET A 87 0.30 -10.92 1.85
CA MET A 87 -0.88 -11.22 1.03
C MET A 87 -0.70 -12.50 0.21
N LEU A 88 0.46 -12.70 -0.42
CA LEU A 88 0.79 -13.90 -1.18
C LEU A 88 0.86 -15.14 -0.29
N VAL A 89 1.40 -15.03 0.92
CA VAL A 89 1.41 -16.13 1.88
C VAL A 89 -0.03 -16.53 2.22
N ASN A 90 -0.90 -15.59 2.60
CA ASN A 90 -2.30 -15.95 2.88
C ASN A 90 -3.03 -16.51 1.66
N LEU A 91 -2.81 -15.95 0.47
CA LEU A 91 -3.40 -16.48 -0.75
C LEU A 91 -2.95 -17.92 -1.04
N SER A 92 -1.65 -18.21 -0.85
CA SER A 92 -1.10 -19.57 -1.02
C SER A 92 -1.62 -20.58 -0.01
N LEU A 93 -1.97 -20.14 1.20
CA LEU A 93 -2.62 -21.00 2.20
C LEU A 93 -4.06 -21.30 1.79
N LEU A 94 -4.80 -20.29 1.33
CA LEU A 94 -6.17 -20.45 0.83
C LEU A 94 -6.23 -21.33 -0.44
N ASP A 95 -5.19 -21.28 -1.28
CA ASP A 95 -5.06 -22.12 -2.48
C ASP A 95 -4.92 -23.62 -2.18
N GLN A 96 -4.60 -23.99 -0.93
CA GLN A 96 -4.52 -25.41 -0.51
C GLN A 96 -5.90 -26.08 -0.44
N GLY A 97 -6.98 -25.29 -0.35
CA GLY A 97 -8.36 -25.81 -0.36
C GLY A 97 -8.85 -26.38 0.97
N ASP A 98 -8.06 -26.33 2.04
CA ASP A 98 -8.46 -26.80 3.38
C ASP A 98 -9.17 -25.68 4.16
N PRO A 99 -10.45 -25.84 4.55
CA PRO A 99 -11.18 -24.87 5.36
C PRO A 99 -10.53 -24.60 6.74
N ALA A 100 -9.75 -25.54 7.29
CA ALA A 100 -9.08 -25.36 8.57
C ALA A 100 -8.05 -24.21 8.56
N ILE A 101 -7.57 -23.80 7.38
CA ILE A 101 -6.65 -22.67 7.18
C ILE A 101 -7.22 -21.36 7.73
N LEU A 102 -8.55 -21.18 7.72
CA LEU A 102 -9.18 -19.97 8.25
C LEU A 102 -8.97 -19.81 9.78
N GLN A 103 -8.65 -20.91 10.46
CA GLN A 103 -8.32 -20.94 11.89
C GLN A 103 -6.80 -21.02 12.15
N ASP A 104 -5.98 -21.10 11.09
CA ASP A 104 -4.53 -21.17 11.22
C ASP A 104 -3.99 -19.87 11.83
N PRO A 105 -3.22 -19.93 12.93
CA PRO A 105 -2.64 -18.75 13.56
C PRO A 105 -1.78 -17.91 12.60
N LEU A 106 -1.10 -18.53 11.64
CA LEU A 106 -0.28 -17.83 10.66
C LEU A 106 -1.17 -17.03 9.69
N PHE A 107 -2.27 -17.62 9.24
CA PHE A 107 -3.25 -16.94 8.39
C PHE A 107 -3.87 -15.74 9.11
N LEU A 108 -4.35 -15.94 10.34
CA LEU A 108 -4.99 -14.91 11.16
C LEU A 108 -4.04 -13.77 11.50
N THR A 109 -2.80 -14.08 11.90
CA THR A 109 -1.78 -13.06 12.21
C THR A 109 -1.47 -12.19 10.99
N ASN A 110 -1.32 -12.82 9.82
CA ASN A 110 -1.10 -12.08 8.58
C ASN A 110 -2.33 -11.25 8.19
N HIS A 111 -3.54 -11.78 8.35
CA HIS A 111 -4.79 -11.06 8.08
C HIS A 111 -4.91 -9.80 8.95
N HIS A 112 -4.70 -9.92 10.27
CA HIS A 112 -4.70 -8.78 11.17
C HIS A 112 -3.56 -7.78 10.89
N THR A 113 -2.37 -8.28 10.55
CA THR A 113 -1.25 -7.42 10.15
C THR A 113 -1.63 -6.58 8.93
N LEU A 114 -2.25 -7.21 7.93
CA LEU A 114 -2.72 -6.55 6.71
C LEU A 114 -3.80 -5.50 7.00
N GLN A 115 -4.74 -5.80 7.90
CA GLN A 115 -5.77 -4.85 8.37
C GLN A 115 -5.19 -3.62 9.06
N LEU A 116 -4.06 -3.73 9.76
CA LEU A 116 -3.40 -2.61 10.45
C LEU A 116 -2.42 -1.83 9.56
N VAL A 117 -1.69 -2.53 8.70
CA VAL A 117 -0.65 -1.94 7.85
C VAL A 117 -1.24 -1.01 6.80
N VAL A 118 -2.37 -1.37 6.19
CA VAL A 118 -2.99 -0.55 5.15
C VAL A 118 -3.50 0.80 5.66
N PRO A 119 -4.25 0.91 6.78
CA PRO A 119 -4.62 2.21 7.33
C PRO A 119 -3.39 2.99 7.84
N MET A 120 -2.38 2.31 8.39
CA MET A 120 -1.12 2.97 8.75
C MET A 120 -0.45 3.61 7.52
N GLN A 121 -0.43 2.91 6.38
CA GLN A 121 0.13 3.42 5.13
C GLN A 121 -0.67 4.61 4.57
N LEU A 122 -2.00 4.59 4.72
CA LEU A 122 -2.85 5.74 4.40
C LEU A 122 -2.52 6.95 5.28
N ILE A 123 -2.31 6.76 6.59
CA ILE A 123 -1.92 7.84 7.51
C ILE A 123 -0.57 8.43 7.10
N VAL A 124 0.42 7.58 6.82
CA VAL A 124 1.74 8.03 6.35
C VAL A 124 1.62 8.83 5.06
N PHE A 125 0.80 8.38 4.11
CA PHE A 125 0.52 9.12 2.88
C PHE A 125 -0.10 10.50 3.17
N PHE A 126 -1.10 10.57 4.05
CA PHE A 126 -1.70 11.84 4.47
C PHE A 126 -0.66 12.77 5.11
N LEU A 127 0.24 12.25 5.95
CA LEU A 127 1.33 13.02 6.53
C LEU A 127 2.28 13.55 5.45
N ILE A 128 2.63 12.76 4.44
CA ILE A 128 3.45 13.22 3.30
C ILE A 128 2.74 14.39 2.57
N VAL A 129 1.43 14.31 2.38
CA VAL A 129 0.62 15.37 1.76
C VAL A 129 0.57 16.62 2.65
N LEU A 130 0.36 16.49 3.96
CA LEU A 130 0.35 17.61 4.90
C LEU A 130 1.71 18.30 4.97
N ILE A 131 2.78 17.52 5.10
CA ILE A 131 4.15 18.01 4.99
C ILE A 131 4.33 18.70 3.64
N SER A 132 3.62 18.29 2.59
CA SER A 132 3.71 18.94 1.28
C SER A 132 3.06 20.30 1.17
N VAL A 133 2.03 20.57 1.96
CA VAL A 133 1.36 21.87 2.01
C VAL A 133 2.18 22.86 2.86
N VAL A 134 2.77 22.38 3.96
CA VAL A 134 3.60 23.20 4.85
C VAL A 134 4.97 23.42 4.21
N LYS A 135 5.10 24.46 3.38
CA LYS A 135 6.40 24.91 2.86
C LYS A 135 7.34 25.18 4.04
N PRO A 136 8.55 24.59 4.09
CA PRO A 136 9.55 24.99 5.08
C PRO A 136 9.90 26.47 4.82
N PRO A 137 10.03 27.31 5.87
CA PRO A 137 10.48 28.67 5.69
C PRO A 137 11.89 28.64 5.07
N LEU A 138 12.01 29.16 3.85
CA LEU A 138 13.29 29.40 3.20
C LEU A 138 14.09 30.34 4.10
N ARG A 139 15.20 29.86 4.66
CA ARG A 139 16.30 30.69 5.17
C ARG A 139 17.52 30.39 4.33
#